data_AF-B9ECB6-F1
#
_entry.id   AF-B9ECB6-F1
#
_cell.length_a   1.000
_cell.length_b   1.000
_cell.length_c   1.000
_cell.angle_alpha   90.00
_cell.angle_beta   90.00
_cell.angle_gamma   90.00
#
_symmetry.space_group_name_H-M   'P 1'
#
loop_
_entity.id
_entity.type
_entity.pdbx_description
1 polymer ?
#
loop_
_entity_poly.entity_id
_entity_poly.type
_entity_poly.pdbx_seq_one_letter_code
_entity_poly.pdbx_strand_id
1 'polypeptide(L)'
;MASPSLYEKLNIKNDDSIYKSVYVHDEYTEEGYPIVEVEANDGFFLDAIRTRCKYIKVRNQIMKKVYKYMKNRNIDETWITFYTQYGREDHLLYEEFMRENDLIK
;
A
#
# COMPACT_ATOMS: atom_id res chain seq x y z
N MET A 1 -10.81 -16.88 -1.30
CA MET A 1 -10.99 -15.95 -2.43
C MET A 1 -9.81 -14.99 -2.39
N ALA A 2 -9.21 -14.63 -3.53
CA ALA A 2 -8.12 -13.64 -3.52
C ALA A 2 -8.67 -12.30 -3.02
N SER A 3 -7.96 -11.65 -2.09
CA SER A 3 -8.33 -10.32 -1.60
C SER A 3 -8.38 -9.33 -2.77
N PRO A 4 -9.42 -8.48 -2.90
CA PRO A 4 -9.44 -7.50 -3.97
C PRO A 4 -8.32 -6.48 -3.78
N SER A 5 -7.68 -6.13 -4.87
CA SER A 5 -6.66 -5.09 -4.90
C SER A 5 -7.26 -3.71 -4.60
N LEU A 6 -6.41 -2.78 -4.17
CA LEU A 6 -6.76 -1.38 -3.99
C LEU A 6 -7.20 -0.76 -5.33
N TYR A 7 -6.67 -1.26 -6.45
CA TYR A 7 -7.12 -0.91 -7.79
C TYR A 7 -8.62 -1.19 -8.00
N GLU A 8 -9.06 -2.40 -7.69
CA GLU A 8 -10.46 -2.82 -7.80
C GLU A 8 -11.33 -2.05 -6.80
N LYS A 9 -10.89 -1.94 -5.54
CA LYS A 9 -11.63 -1.21 -4.49
C LYS A 9 -11.80 0.28 -4.80
N LEU A 10 -10.94 0.87 -5.62
CA LEU A 10 -11.01 2.26 -6.07
C LEU A 10 -11.69 2.45 -7.44
N ASN A 11 -12.12 1.37 -8.11
CA ASN A 11 -12.69 1.42 -9.46
C ASN A 11 -11.79 2.15 -10.48
N ILE A 12 -10.47 1.96 -10.40
CA ILE A 12 -9.52 2.58 -11.34
C ILE A 12 -9.72 1.94 -12.72
N LYS A 13 -9.70 2.76 -13.77
CA LYS A 13 -9.98 2.35 -15.16
C LYS A 13 -8.73 2.15 -16.02
N ASN A 14 -7.58 2.68 -15.59
CA ASN A 14 -6.32 2.58 -16.34
C ASN A 14 -5.66 1.22 -16.08
N ASP A 15 -5.26 0.49 -17.11
CA ASP A 15 -4.61 -0.81 -16.94
C ASP A 15 -3.21 -0.73 -16.31
N ASP A 16 -2.52 0.38 -16.47
CA ASP A 16 -1.17 0.57 -15.96
C ASP A 16 -1.20 1.24 -14.58
N SER A 17 -1.30 0.41 -13.53
CA SER A 17 -1.40 0.92 -12.16
C SER A 17 -0.65 0.06 -11.14
N ILE A 18 0.24 0.70 -10.39
CA ILE A 18 0.92 0.11 -9.23
C ILE A 18 -0.05 -0.40 -8.15
N TYR A 19 -1.30 0.07 -8.15
CA TYR A 19 -2.30 -0.32 -7.15
C TYR A 19 -2.91 -1.70 -7.41
N LYS A 20 -2.63 -2.32 -8.57
CA LYS A 20 -2.98 -3.72 -8.86
C LYS A 20 -2.21 -4.69 -7.96
N SER A 21 -0.99 -4.31 -7.58
CA SER A 21 -0.11 -5.03 -6.66
C SER A 21 -0.35 -4.71 -5.18
N VAL A 22 -1.42 -3.98 -4.81
CA VAL A 22 -1.73 -3.62 -3.42
C VAL A 22 -3.02 -4.31 -3.00
N TYR A 23 -2.98 -5.25 -2.08
CA TYR A 23 -4.11 -6.07 -1.64
C TYR A 23 -4.58 -5.62 -0.27
N VAL A 24 -5.88 -5.33 -0.14
CA VAL A 24 -6.49 -4.97 1.13
C VAL A 24 -7.31 -6.16 1.61
N HIS A 25 -6.84 -6.78 2.69
CA HIS A 25 -7.42 -8.01 3.23
C HIS A 25 -8.63 -7.68 4.11
N ASP A 26 -9.52 -8.66 4.24
CA ASP A 26 -10.62 -8.60 5.22
C ASP A 26 -10.17 -9.12 6.61
N GLU A 27 -8.90 -9.52 6.71
CA GLU A 27 -8.23 -9.97 7.93
C GLU A 27 -7.57 -8.81 8.68
N TYR A 28 -7.35 -9.05 9.97
CA TYR A 28 -6.77 -8.09 10.90
C TYR A 28 -5.57 -8.73 11.62
N THR A 29 -4.60 -7.92 12.04
CA THR A 29 -3.52 -8.38 12.93
C THR A 29 -4.07 -8.79 14.30
N GLU A 30 -3.25 -9.44 15.12
CA GLU A 30 -3.65 -9.83 16.48
C GLU A 30 -4.03 -8.61 17.35
N GLU A 31 -3.41 -7.46 17.07
CA GLU A 31 -3.67 -6.17 17.70
C GLU A 31 -4.90 -5.45 17.13
N GLY A 32 -5.55 -6.01 16.09
CA GLY A 32 -6.79 -5.48 15.52
C GLY A 32 -6.61 -4.47 14.38
N TYR A 33 -5.47 -4.46 13.69
CA TYR A 33 -5.23 -3.56 12.56
C TYR A 33 -5.60 -4.20 11.22
N PRO A 34 -6.29 -3.51 10.31
CA PRO A 34 -6.48 -4.00 8.94
C PRO A 34 -5.15 -4.27 8.27
N ILE A 35 -5.07 -5.39 7.53
CA ILE A 35 -3.85 -5.82 6.84
C ILE A 35 -3.90 -5.40 5.37
N VAL A 36 -2.80 -4.79 4.91
CA VAL A 36 -2.54 -4.47 3.51
C VAL A 36 -1.22 -5.08 3.08
N GLU A 37 -1.22 -5.86 2.01
CA GLU A 37 -0.01 -6.45 1.45
C GLU A 37 0.30 -5.86 0.07
N VAL A 38 1.58 -5.64 -0.20
CA VAL A 38 2.05 -5.15 -1.49
C VAL A 38 2.98 -6.18 -2.10
N GLU A 39 2.54 -6.84 -3.16
CA GLU A 39 3.31 -7.90 -3.82
C GLU A 39 3.75 -7.47 -5.21
N ALA A 40 5.07 -7.41 -5.45
CA ALA A 40 5.64 -7.00 -6.73
C ALA A 40 5.60 -8.12 -7.80
N ASN A 41 4.40 -8.63 -8.12
CA ASN A 41 4.23 -9.79 -9.01
C ASN A 41 3.87 -9.40 -10.44
N ASP A 42 3.45 -8.15 -10.69
CA ASP A 42 3.12 -7.67 -12.03
C ASP A 42 4.29 -6.93 -12.71
N GLY A 43 4.41 -7.09 -14.03
CA GLY A 43 5.53 -6.53 -14.79
C GLY A 43 5.59 -5.01 -14.79
N PHE A 44 4.43 -4.33 -14.67
CA PHE A 44 4.37 -2.88 -14.60
C PHE A 44 4.92 -2.38 -13.25
N PHE A 45 4.53 -3.02 -12.15
CA PHE A 45 5.04 -2.72 -10.81
C PHE A 45 6.55 -2.94 -10.73
N LEU A 46 7.05 -4.05 -11.28
CA LEU A 46 8.47 -4.35 -11.32
C LEU A 46 9.29 -3.27 -12.07
N ASP A 47 8.83 -2.76 -13.21
CA ASP A 47 9.49 -1.62 -13.88
C ASP A 47 9.33 -0.31 -13.08
N ALA A 48 8.17 -0.10 -12.45
CA ALA A 48 7.91 1.05 -11.61
C ALA A 48 8.88 1.12 -10.42
N ILE A 49 9.36 -0.03 -9.89
CA ILE A 49 10.31 -0.10 -8.78
C ILE A 49 11.75 -0.48 -9.18
N ARG A 50 12.12 -0.43 -10.48
CA ARG A 50 13.42 -0.96 -10.96
C ARG A 50 14.70 -0.40 -10.30
N THR A 51 14.63 0.76 -9.65
CA THR A 51 15.76 1.33 -8.88
C THR A 51 15.33 1.66 -7.46
N ARG A 52 16.26 1.70 -6.50
CA ARG A 52 15.95 2.02 -5.09
C ARG A 52 15.25 3.38 -4.96
N CYS A 53 15.67 4.39 -5.71
CA CYS A 53 15.02 5.70 -5.72
C CYS A 53 13.58 5.64 -6.25
N LYS A 54 13.33 4.82 -7.28
CA LYS A 54 11.98 4.60 -7.82
C LYS A 54 11.11 3.83 -6.82
N TYR A 55 11.65 2.78 -6.19
CA TYR A 55 10.99 2.04 -5.13
C TYR A 55 10.53 2.96 -3.99
N ILE A 56 11.41 3.81 -3.46
CA ILE A 56 11.04 4.75 -2.38
C ILE A 56 9.87 5.65 -2.80
N LYS A 57 9.88 6.15 -4.04
CA LYS A 57 8.77 6.96 -4.58
C LYS A 57 7.46 6.17 -4.66
N VAL A 58 7.50 4.96 -5.22
CA VAL A 58 6.32 4.08 -5.35
C VAL A 58 5.78 3.68 -3.98
N ARG A 59 6.65 3.26 -3.06
CA ARG A 59 6.31 2.94 -1.67
C ARG A 59 5.57 4.10 -1.00
N ASN A 60 6.13 5.30 -1.05
CA ASN A 60 5.52 6.49 -0.46
C ASN A 60 4.16 6.81 -1.14
N GLN A 61 4.04 6.64 -2.46
CA GLN A 61 2.78 6.83 -3.18
C GLN A 61 1.71 5.81 -2.73
N ILE A 62 2.08 4.57 -2.48
CA ILE A 62 1.19 3.51 -1.99
C ILE A 62 0.75 3.81 -0.56
N MET A 63 1.69 4.11 0.35
CA MET A 63 1.38 4.43 1.75
C MET A 63 0.38 5.58 1.85
N LYS A 64 0.61 6.67 1.09
CA LYS A 64 -0.33 7.81 1.01
C LYS A 64 -1.72 7.39 0.54
N LYS A 65 -1.79 6.54 -0.48
CA LYS A 65 -3.06 6.12 -1.08
C LYS A 65 -3.83 5.17 -0.15
N VAL A 66 -3.14 4.22 0.47
CA VAL A 66 -3.69 3.28 1.45
C VAL A 66 -4.22 4.03 2.67
N TYR A 67 -3.40 4.90 3.27
CA TYR A 67 -3.83 5.72 4.41
C TYR A 67 -5.10 6.53 4.08
N LYS A 68 -5.13 7.24 2.95
CA LYS A 68 -6.33 7.99 2.54
C LYS A 68 -7.56 7.10 2.34
N TYR A 69 -7.37 5.93 1.73
CA TYR A 69 -8.44 4.97 1.50
C TYR A 69 -9.03 4.45 2.81
N MET A 70 -8.19 4.15 3.80
CA MET A 70 -8.59 3.67 5.12
C MET A 70 -9.22 4.78 5.96
N LYS A 71 -8.63 5.99 5.95
CA LYS A 71 -9.19 7.14 6.66
C LYS A 71 -10.60 7.50 6.19
N ASN A 72 -10.87 7.41 4.88
CA ASN A 72 -12.22 7.59 4.31
C ASN A 72 -13.24 6.55 4.81
N ARG A 73 -12.80 5.45 5.43
CA ARG A 73 -13.61 4.42 6.08
C ARG A 73 -13.63 4.54 7.61
N ASN A 74 -13.15 5.65 8.17
CA ASN A 74 -12.98 5.85 9.62
C ASN A 74 -12.05 4.81 10.28
N ILE A 75 -11.03 4.37 9.55
CA ILE A 75 -9.95 3.54 10.07
C ILE A 75 -8.73 4.44 10.27
N ASP A 76 -8.26 4.54 11.51
CA ASP A 76 -7.16 5.44 11.90
C ASP A 76 -5.78 4.80 11.78
N GLU A 77 -5.71 3.47 11.90
CA GLU A 77 -4.47 2.71 11.93
C GLU A 77 -4.55 1.53 10.94
N THR A 78 -3.48 1.27 10.20
CA THR A 78 -3.45 0.21 9.18
C THR A 78 -2.07 -0.40 9.07
N TRP A 79 -1.98 -1.72 9.12
CA TRP A 79 -0.73 -2.42 8.91
C TRP A 79 -0.49 -2.62 7.41
N ILE A 80 0.68 -2.23 6.92
CA ILE A 80 1.08 -2.46 5.52
C ILE A 80 2.43 -3.19 5.45
N THR A 81 2.49 -4.24 4.63
CA THR A 81 3.71 -4.99 4.36
C THR A 81 4.06 -4.93 2.88
N PHE A 82 5.31 -4.63 2.57
CA PHE A 82 5.87 -4.62 1.21
C PHE A 82 6.74 -5.86 0.99
N TYR A 83 6.41 -6.66 -0.03
CA TYR A 83 7.22 -7.77 -0.52
C TYR A 83 7.80 -7.41 -1.90
N THR A 84 9.06 -7.01 -1.94
CA THR A 84 9.72 -6.56 -3.18
C THR A 84 11.11 -7.15 -3.37
N GLN A 85 11.73 -6.91 -4.53
CA GLN A 85 13.15 -7.23 -4.77
C GLN A 85 14.13 -6.55 -3.78
N TYR A 86 13.68 -5.55 -3.02
CA TYR A 86 14.47 -4.88 -1.99
C TYR A 86 14.27 -5.45 -0.58
N GLY A 87 13.51 -6.54 -0.45
CA GLY A 87 13.21 -7.20 0.81
C GLY A 87 11.79 -6.92 1.31
N ARG A 88 11.55 -7.36 2.55
CA ARG A 88 10.32 -7.17 3.30
C ARG A 88 10.42 -5.89 4.14
N GLU A 89 9.44 -5.00 4.02
CA GLU A 89 9.31 -3.78 4.85
C GLU A 89 7.90 -3.74 5.45
N ASP A 90 7.77 -3.62 6.77
CA ASP A 90 6.49 -3.57 7.49
C ASP A 90 6.29 -2.19 8.13
N HIS A 91 5.07 -1.64 8.08
CA HIS A 91 4.73 -0.33 8.64
C HIS A 91 3.34 -0.28 9.25
N LEU A 92 3.20 0.36 10.41
CA LEU A 92 1.90 0.81 10.92
C LEU A 92 1.65 2.25 10.43
N LEU A 93 0.62 2.43 9.60
CA LEU A 93 0.21 3.72 9.08
C LEU A 93 -0.79 4.38 10.04
N TYR A 94 -0.41 5.49 10.64
CA TYR A 94 -1.25 6.36 11.46
C TYR A 94 -0.90 7.83 11.20
N GLU A 95 -1.74 8.76 11.64
CA GLU A 95 -1.61 10.17 11.23
C GLU A 95 -0.25 10.79 11.57
N GLU A 96 0.28 10.56 12.76
CA GLU A 96 1.60 11.09 13.17
C GLU A 96 2.73 10.48 12.35
N PHE A 97 2.77 9.15 12.14
CA PHE A 97 3.72 8.52 11.21
C PHE A 97 3.68 9.16 9.81
N MET A 98 2.46 9.42 9.30
CA MET A 98 2.28 10.04 7.99
C MET A 98 2.79 11.49 7.95
N ARG A 99 2.72 12.23 9.06
CA ARG A 99 3.26 13.60 9.16
C ARG A 99 4.78 13.61 9.30
N GLU A 100 5.34 12.77 10.17
CA GLU A 100 6.79 12.65 10.40
C GLU A 100 7.56 12.30 9.12
N ASN A 101 6.91 11.58 8.21
CA ASN A 101 7.48 11.15 6.93
C ASN A 101 7.07 12.03 5.74
N ASP A 102 6.47 13.21 5.97
CA ASP A 102 6.00 14.15 4.94
C ASP A 102 5.06 13.48 3.89
N LEU A 103 4.29 12.50 4.34
CA LEU A 103 3.40 11.73 3.48
C LEU A 103 2.06 12.42 3.29
N ILE A 104 1.59 13.18 4.27
CA ILE A 104 0.42 14.05 4.15
C ILE A 104 0.83 15.52 4.29
N LYS A 105 0.29 16.38 3.41
CA LYS A 105 0.45 17.84 3.42
C LYS A 105 -0.90 18.48 3.65
#